data_AF-A0AAW1ZF38-F1
#
_entry.id   AF-A0AAW1ZF38-F1
#
_cell.length_a   1.000
_cell.length_b   1.000
_cell.length_c   1.000
_cell.angle_alpha   90.00
_cell.angle_beta   90.00
_cell.angle_gamma   90.00
#
_symmetry.space_group_name_H-M   'P 1'
#
loop_
_entity.id
_entity.type
_entity.pdbx_description
1 polymer ?
#
loop_
_entity_poly.entity_id
_entity_poly.type
_entity_poly.pdbx_seq_one_letter_code
_entity_poly.pdbx_strand_id
1 'polypeptide(L)' 'MTTTLRVVDAIFDEYAIVHVIKTKEGKSEVLNKLHSRTTKITEDLKEKIKQFSLDTGILEENIAILPMNGEC' A
#
# COMPACT_ATOMS: atom_id res chain seq x y z
N MET A 1 -11.33 -16.19 -8.25
CA MET A 1 -10.53 -15.21 -7.47
C MET A 1 -11.11 -13.85 -7.77
N THR A 2 -11.59 -13.15 -6.76
CA THR A 2 -12.16 -11.80 -6.92
C THR A 2 -11.18 -10.81 -6.31
N THR A 3 -10.82 -9.80 -7.09
CA THR A 3 -9.94 -8.72 -6.63
C THR A 3 -10.73 -7.43 -6.67
N THR A 4 -10.80 -6.74 -5.54
CA THR A 4 -11.29 -5.37 -5.49
C THR A 4 -10.10 -4.46 -5.23
N LEU A 5 -9.99 -3.38 -6.00
CA LEU A 5 -8.97 -2.37 -5.85
C LEU A 5 -9.66 -1.02 -5.71
N ARG A 6 -9.23 -0.24 -4.73
CA ARG A 6 -9.68 1.14 -4.52
C ARG A 6 -8.46 2.04 -4.39
N VAL A 7 -8.46 3.15 -5.11
CA VAL A 7 -7.56 4.27 -4.85
C VAL A 7 -8.17 5.05 -3.69
N VAL A 8 -7.45 5.14 -2.57
CA VAL A 8 -7.98 5.77 -1.34
C VAL A 8 -7.43 7.18 -1.13
N ASP A 9 -6.24 7.44 -1.66
CA ASP A 9 -5.61 8.77 -1.69
C ASP A 9 -4.66 8.84 -2.89
N ALA A 10 -4.60 9.97 -3.57
CA ALA A 10 -3.71 10.16 -4.71
C ALA A 10 -3.46 11.63 -5.02
N ILE A 11 -2.20 11.91 -5.33
CA ILE A 11 -1.80 13.05 -6.16
C ILE A 11 -1.19 12.40 -7.40
N PHE A 12 -1.94 12.26 -8.50
CA PHE A 12 -1.59 11.33 -9.59
C PHE A 12 -0.20 11.55 -10.23
N ASP A 13 0.29 12.78 -10.17
CA ASP A 13 1.61 13.19 -10.66
C ASP A 13 2.74 12.88 -9.65
N GLU A 14 2.40 12.45 -8.43
CA GLU A 14 3.34 12.16 -7.35
C GLU A 14 3.19 10.74 -6.80
N TYR A 15 2.00 10.38 -6.32
CA TYR A 15 1.73 9.10 -5.67
C TYR A 15 0.27 8.63 -5.74
N ALA A 16 0.05 7.36 -5.43
CA ALA A 16 -1.26 6.78 -5.12
C ALA A 16 -1.15 5.75 -3.99
N ILE A 17 -2.05 5.82 -3.03
CA ILE A 17 -2.29 4.76 -2.04
C ILE A 17 -3.47 3.92 -2.53
N VAL A 18 -3.25 2.62 -2.65
CA VAL A 18 -4.27 1.66 -3.08
C VAL A 18 -4.54 0.63 -2.00
N HIS A 19 -5.83 0.35 -1.79
CA HIS A 19 -6.32 -0.72 -0.94
C HIS A 19 -6.85 -1.84 -1.81
N VAL A 20 -6.31 -3.04 -1.62
CA VAL A 20 -6.66 -4.21 -2.42
C VAL A 20 -7.15 -5.32 -1.50
N ILE A 21 -8.33 -5.85 -1.81
CA ILE A 21 -8.85 -7.05 -1.16
C ILE A 21 -8.92 -8.15 -2.22
N LYS A 22 -8.19 -9.23 -1.98
CA LYS A 22 -8.18 -10.43 -2.82
C LYS A 22 -8.90 -11.55 -2.10
N THR A 23 -9.92 -12.13 -2.71
CA THR A 23 -10.64 -13.28 -2.15
C THR A 23 -10.46 -14.50 -3.04
N LYS A 24 -9.98 -15.59 -2.44
CA LYS A 24 -9.83 -16.91 -3.08
C LYS A 24 -10.28 -17.98 -2.10
N GLU A 25 -11.20 -18.85 -2.53
CA GLU A 25 -11.68 -19.99 -1.73
C GLU A 25 -12.18 -19.60 -0.33
N GLY A 26 -12.91 -18.48 -0.25
CA GLY A 26 -13.44 -17.95 1.02
C GLY A 26 -12.41 -17.26 1.92
N LYS A 27 -11.12 -17.31 1.58
CA LYS A 27 -10.06 -16.59 2.30
C LYS A 27 -9.81 -15.24 1.62
N SER A 28 -9.71 -14.19 2.43
CA SER A 28 -9.42 -12.84 1.94
C SER A 28 -8.06 -12.36 2.44
N GLU A 29 -7.30 -11.75 1.54
CA GLU A 29 -6.05 -11.06 1.81
C GLU A 29 -6.24 -9.57 1.57
N VAL A 30 -5.69 -8.75 2.47
CA VAL A 30 -5.67 -7.29 2.34
C VAL A 30 -4.26 -6.86 2.00
N LEU A 31 -4.11 -6.01 0.99
CA LEU A 31 -2.84 -5.37 0.64
C LEU A 31 -3.04 -3.87 0.50
N ASN A 32 -2.23 -3.12 1.23
CA ASN A 32 -2.07 -1.69 1.01
C ASN A 32 -0.76 -1.43 0.29
N LYS A 33 -0.81 -0.60 -0.75
CA LYS A 33 0.38 -0.25 -1.52
C LYS A 33 0.45 1.25 -1.71
N LEU A 34 1.66 1.77 -1.56
CA LEU A 34 2.03 3.12 -1.97
C LEU A 34 2.79 3.02 -3.30
N HIS A 35 2.21 3.57 -4.36
CA HIS A 35 2.88 3.77 -5.63
C HIS A 35 3.36 5.21 -5.70
N SER A 36 4.65 5.42 -5.99
CA SER A 36 5.25 6.75 -6.13
C SER A 36 5.85 6.89 -7.53
N ARG A 37 5.82 8.10 -8.10
CA ARG A 37 6.50 8.43 -9.37
C ARG A 37 8.01 8.52 -9.22
N THR A 38 8.51 8.64 -7.99
CA THR A 38 9.95 8.68 -7.68
C THR A 38 10.31 7.61 -6.65
N THR A 39 11.60 7.25 -6.58
CA THR A 39 12.10 6.30 -5.58
C THR A 39 12.24 6.91 -4.18
N LYS A 40 12.18 8.24 -4.06
CA LYS A 40 12.29 8.95 -2.79
C LYS A 40 10.89 9.24 -2.26
N ILE A 41 10.59 8.69 -1.09
CA ILE A 41 9.31 8.87 -0.41
C ILE A 41 9.55 9.74 0.82
N THR A 42 8.73 10.78 1.01
CA THR A 42 8.81 11.67 2.18
C THR A 42 8.42 10.94 3.47
N GLU A 43 8.88 11.42 4.62
CA GLU A 43 8.50 10.83 5.91
C GLU A 43 6.98 10.93 6.14
N ASP A 44 6.36 12.05 5.76
CA ASP A 44 4.90 12.23 5.82
C ASP A 44 4.14 11.15 5.04
N LEU A 45 4.64 10.78 3.85
CA LEU A 45 3.98 9.78 3.02
C LEU A 45 4.22 8.36 3.55
N LYS A 46 5.37 8.09 4.18
CA LYS A 46 5.64 6.85 4.92
C LYS A 46 4.72 6.71 6.13
N GLU A 47 4.55 7.77 6.91
CA GLU A 47 3.64 7.78 8.06
C GLU A 47 2.19 7.60 7.59
N LYS A 48 1.78 8.29 6.52
CA LYS A 48 0.43 8.15 5.95
C LYS A 48 0.12 6.70 5.56
N ILE A 49 1.00 6.02 4.82
CA ILE A 49 0.76 4.61 4.44
C ILE A 49 0.81 3.67 5.66
N LYS A 50 1.65 3.96 6.65
CA LYS A 50 1.72 3.19 7.89
C LYS A 50 0.41 3.29 8.66
N GLN A 51 -0.08 4.51 8.91
CA GLN A 51 -1.35 4.74 9.61
C GLN A 51 -2.53 4.14 8.86
N PHE A 52 -2.63 4.36 7.55
CA PHE A 52 -3.66 3.72 6.73
C PHE A 52 -3.64 2.19 6.82
N SER A 53 -2.44 1.59 6.90
CA SER A 53 -2.29 0.14 7.07
C SER A 53 -2.83 -0.34 8.41
N LEU A 54 -2.50 0.35 9.49
CA LEU A 54 -3.05 0.06 10.82
C LEU A 54 -4.58 0.19 10.85
N ASP A 55 -5.13 1.27 10.26
CA ASP A 55 -6.58 1.53 10.22
C ASP A 55 -7.36 0.45 9.45
N THR A 56 -6.72 -0.18 8.45
CA THR A 56 -7.29 -1.32 7.70
C THR A 56 -7.05 -2.68 8.34
N GLY A 57 -6.47 -2.72 9.54
CA GLY A 57 -6.24 -3.95 10.31
C GLY A 57 -4.96 -4.71 9.97
N ILE A 58 -4.01 -4.10 9.26
CA ILE A 58 -2.68 -4.68 9.04
C ILE A 58 -1.84 -4.46 10.31
N LEU A 59 -1.30 -5.54 10.87
CA LEU A 59 -0.40 -5.47 12.03
C LEU A 59 0.91 -4.75 11.67
N GLU A 60 1.49 -4.03 12.63
CA GLU A 60 2.72 -3.26 12.41
C GLU A 60 3.87 -4.12 11.84
N GLU A 61 4.02 -5.35 12.33
CA GLU A 61 5.04 -6.31 11.86
C GLU A 61 4.88 -6.73 10.39
N ASN A 62 3.69 -6.56 9.82
CA ASN A 62 3.38 -6.88 8.42
C ASN A 62 3.53 -5.65 7.49
N ILE A 63 3.97 -4.51 8.01
CA ILE A 63 4.23 -3.29 7.23
C ILE A 63 5.72 -3.23 6.88
N ALA A 64 6.03 -3.34 5.60
CA ALA A 64 7.40 -3.24 5.09
C ALA A 64 7.56 -2.02 4.17
N ILE A 65 8.58 -1.20 4.43
CA ILE A 65 9.07 -0.22 3.46
C ILE A 65 10.16 -0.90 2.64
N LEU A 66 9.89 -1.08 1.35
CA LEU A 66 10.83 -1.74 0.46
C LEU A 66 12.10 -0.89 0.32
N PRO A 67 13.30 -1.50 0.41
CA PRO A 67 14.54 -0.79 0.14
C PRO A 67 14.58 -0.30 -1.31
N MET A 68 15.42 0.71 -1.57
CA MET A 68 15.65 1.17 -2.93
C MET A 68 16.49 0.12 -3.66
N ASN A 69 15.83 -0.72 -4.45
CA ASN A 69 16.47 -1.78 -5.20
C ASN A 69 16.59 -1.32 -6.66
N GLY A 70 17.80 -1.31 -7.21
CA GLY A 70 18.05 -0.95 -8.61
C GLY A 70 17.73 -2.07 -9.61
N GLU A 71 17.31 -3.24 -9.14
CA GLU A 71 17.08 -4.43 -9.95
C GLU A 71 15.70 -5.03 -9.63
N CYS A 72 15.04 -5.54 -10.68
CA CYS A 72 13.68 -6.07 -10.66
C CYS A 72 13.67 -7.52 -11.16
#